data_AF-A0A5C4NK05-F1
#
_entry.id   AF-A0A5C4NK05-F1
#
_cell.length_a   1.000
_cell.length_b   1.000
_cell.length_c   1.000
_cell.angle_alpha   90.00
_cell.angle_beta   90.00
_cell.angle_gamma   90.00
#
_symmetry.space_group_name_H-M   'P 1'
#
loop_
_entity.id
_entity.type
_entity.pdbx_description
1 polymer ?
#
loop_
_entity_poly.entity_id
_entity_poly.type
_entity_poly.pdbx_seq_one_letter_code
_entity_poly.pdbx_strand_id
1 'polypeptide(L)'
;MFQIDTAMGVAGAVSALAASGALYGSVQIARRRKAPKGRKRPEPLRPDVALLPDGPIEIVPAQMVALKPLPLDETVVVPFVPMSEPAGVVEEPRATVKVRRVAPAGGKPKAPRPIAPVALAEATTSGLTEEQRAELLSLVGALQWDRALACVQGHAGRGLGLAELAAVVEGPALDRLRALPEREVRAGLGGYRLLAMLDPANADYAARVLRFQGALEDRRKDLLAQLTRDEDRFEPGTVWYNHPYNPRFDDVRLPIWLYIGCKEDGQPWFRLRTNWLGESRIAVQGIEVIYDGMTETLTEGAYKIDADALGWEWRDEQATFYQVEVLRSMAGARDVTLRYKGDPYFCEVELAEDEKQAVADMLELYDLMRAAAVAQVPQAEAA
;
A
#
# COMPACT_ATOMS: atom_id res chain seq x y z
N MET A 1 -55.93 -26.14 23.16
CA MET A 1 -57.08 -26.99 22.78
C MET A 1 -58.27 -26.05 22.62
N PHE A 2 -58.90 -26.08 21.43
CA PHE A 2 -59.98 -25.23 20.89
C PHE A 2 -59.62 -23.83 20.33
N GLN A 3 -59.69 -23.80 18.99
CA GLN A 3 -59.82 -22.67 18.06
C GLN A 3 -61.23 -22.05 18.12
N ILE A 4 -61.38 -20.82 17.61
CA ILE A 4 -62.03 -20.51 16.31
C ILE A 4 -61.95 -19.00 16.02
N ASP A 5 -61.67 -18.72 14.74
CA ASP A 5 -61.57 -17.46 13.97
C ASP A 5 -62.83 -16.56 14.06
N THR A 6 -62.99 -15.33 13.54
CA THR A 6 -62.61 -14.69 12.25
C THR A 6 -63.18 -13.25 12.25
N ALA A 7 -62.55 -12.29 11.55
CA ALA A 7 -63.16 -11.24 10.66
C ALA A 7 -62.16 -10.08 10.46
N MET A 8 -61.56 -9.90 9.27
CA MET A 8 -61.99 -8.98 8.17
C MET A 8 -62.17 -7.51 8.61
N GLY A 9 -61.57 -6.48 8.01
CA GLY A 9 -60.79 -6.28 6.78
C GLY A 9 -60.79 -4.77 6.42
N VAL A 10 -60.18 -4.42 5.27
CA VAL A 10 -60.25 -3.12 4.53
C VAL A 10 -59.25 -2.03 5.01
N ALA A 11 -58.08 -1.82 4.38
CA ALA A 11 -57.78 -1.25 3.05
C ALA A 11 -58.13 0.24 2.89
N GLY A 12 -57.10 1.09 2.71
CA GLY A 12 -57.28 2.50 2.38
C GLY A 12 -55.94 3.22 2.18
N ALA A 13 -55.42 3.17 0.96
CA ALA A 13 -54.28 3.94 0.49
C ALA A 13 -54.62 5.44 0.40
N VAL A 14 -53.68 6.32 0.78
CA VAL A 14 -53.64 7.71 0.29
C VAL A 14 -52.20 8.05 -0.08
N SER A 15 -52.07 8.50 -1.32
CA SER A 15 -50.85 8.82 -2.04
C SER A 15 -50.23 10.16 -1.64
N ALA A 16 -48.94 10.24 -1.95
CA ALA A 16 -48.03 11.37 -1.98
C ALA A 16 -48.60 12.72 -2.49
N LEU A 17 -48.07 13.84 -1.95
CA LEU A 17 -47.19 14.76 -2.68
C LEU A 17 -46.71 15.95 -1.83
N ALA A 18 -45.41 16.23 -2.01
CA ALA A 18 -44.71 17.52 -1.97
C ALA A 18 -44.72 18.37 -0.67
N ALA A 19 -43.52 18.61 -0.13
CA ALA A 19 -42.86 19.93 -0.28
C ALA A 19 -41.46 19.91 0.34
N SER A 20 -40.47 20.23 -0.48
CA SER A 20 -39.14 20.66 -0.09
C SER A 20 -39.22 21.88 0.83
N GLY A 21 -38.52 21.82 1.95
CA GLY A 21 -38.33 22.95 2.85
C GLY A 21 -37.03 22.77 3.61
N ALA A 22 -35.93 23.19 3.00
CA ALA A 22 -34.66 23.38 3.68
C ALA A 22 -34.82 24.50 4.71
N LEU A 23 -34.61 24.19 5.99
CA LEU A 23 -34.32 25.21 7.00
C LEU A 23 -33.18 24.70 7.87
N TYR A 24 -32.00 25.23 7.56
CA TYR A 24 -30.83 25.29 8.40
C TYR A 24 -31.18 25.92 9.74
N GLY A 25 -30.75 25.27 10.83
CA GLY A 25 -30.91 25.74 12.19
C GLY A 25 -29.75 25.29 13.07
N SER A 26 -28.51 25.58 12.67
CA SER A 26 -27.33 25.41 13.52
C SER A 26 -27.23 26.57 14.51
N VAL A 27 -27.94 26.43 15.63
CA VAL A 27 -27.79 27.30 16.82
C VAL A 27 -26.88 26.58 17.81
N GLN A 28 -25.56 26.75 17.63
CA GLN A 28 -24.58 26.44 18.68
C GLN A 28 -24.51 27.66 19.61
N ILE A 29 -25.24 27.59 20.72
CA ILE A 29 -25.13 28.55 21.83
C ILE A 29 -23.74 28.37 22.45
N ALA A 30 -22.83 29.29 22.13
CA ALA A 30 -21.58 29.46 22.84
C ALA A 30 -21.87 29.85 24.30
N ARG A 31 -21.89 28.87 25.21
CA ARG A 31 -21.85 29.12 26.65
C ARG A 31 -20.46 29.64 27.02
N ARG A 32 -20.31 30.96 27.02
CA ARG A 32 -19.22 31.67 27.72
C ARG A 32 -19.23 31.28 29.20
N ARG A 33 -18.40 30.30 29.59
CA ARG A 33 -18.00 30.16 30.99
C ARG A 33 -17.03 31.29 31.31
N LYS A 34 -17.43 32.19 32.20
CA LYS A 34 -16.55 33.19 32.82
C LYS A 34 -15.39 32.45 33.51
N ALA A 35 -14.17 32.71 33.07
CA ALA A 35 -12.96 32.29 33.78
C ALA A 35 -12.89 32.96 35.16
N PRO A 36 -12.44 32.26 36.22
CA PRO A 36 -12.22 32.85 37.53
C PRO A 36 -11.09 33.89 37.46
N LYS A 37 -11.41 35.13 37.86
CA LYS A 37 -10.42 36.16 38.16
C LYS A 37 -9.59 35.74 39.37
N GLY A 38 -8.28 35.64 39.19
CA GLY A 38 -7.34 35.64 40.31
C GLY A 38 -6.33 34.50 40.33
N ARG A 39 -5.35 34.53 39.42
CA ARG A 39 -4.01 33.98 39.68
C ARG A 39 -2.97 34.96 39.15
N LYS A 40 -2.04 35.38 40.03
CA LYS A 40 -0.90 36.24 39.71
C LYS A 40 -0.06 35.55 38.63
N ARG A 41 0.30 36.29 37.58
CA ARG A 41 1.31 35.86 36.58
C ARG A 41 2.65 35.63 37.31
N PRO A 42 3.32 34.48 37.11
CA PRO A 42 4.73 34.37 37.44
C PRO A 42 5.55 35.24 36.48
N GLU A 43 6.58 35.91 37.01
CA GLU A 43 7.54 36.69 36.23
C GLU A 43 8.23 35.80 35.16
N PRO A 44 8.51 36.35 33.97
CA PRO A 44 9.29 35.62 32.98
C PRO A 44 10.73 35.48 33.45
N LEU A 45 11.21 34.22 33.53
CA LEU A 45 12.63 33.93 33.66
C LEU A 45 13.37 34.54 32.46
N ARG A 46 14.35 35.39 32.76
CA ARG A 46 15.33 35.87 31.79
C ARG A 46 16.24 34.70 31.42
N PRO A 47 16.49 34.42 30.12
CA PRO A 47 17.52 33.47 29.74
C PRO A 47 18.91 34.07 30.06
N ASP A 48 19.75 33.28 30.73
CA ASP A 48 21.17 33.57 30.89
C ASP A 48 21.83 33.58 29.50
N VAL A 49 22.15 34.78 29.03
CA VAL A 49 22.94 35.00 27.82
C VAL A 49 24.39 34.74 28.19
N ALA A 50 24.90 33.56 27.85
CA ALA A 50 26.33 33.31 27.82
C ALA A 50 26.98 34.24 26.78
N LEU A 51 27.89 35.09 27.27
CA LEU A 51 28.72 36.01 26.49
C LEU A 51 29.45 35.26 25.36
N LEU A 52 29.14 35.63 24.11
CA LEU A 52 30.04 35.40 22.99
C LEU A 52 31.25 36.34 23.12
N PRO A 53 32.47 35.88 22.81
CA PRO A 53 33.66 36.74 22.87
C PRO A 53 33.62 37.79 21.76
N ASP A 54 33.84 39.05 22.13
CA ASP A 54 34.06 40.17 21.23
C ASP A 54 35.40 39.98 20.48
N GLY A 55 35.33 39.33 19.31
CA GLY A 55 36.44 39.22 18.38
C GLY A 55 35.94 39.12 16.94
N PRO A 56 36.67 39.68 15.96
CA PRO A 56 36.29 39.58 14.56
C PRO A 56 36.31 38.11 14.11
N ILE A 57 35.16 37.63 13.62
CA ILE A 57 35.02 36.29 13.03
C ILE A 57 35.65 36.34 11.63
N GLU A 58 36.80 35.72 11.47
CA GLU A 58 37.46 35.55 10.17
C GLU A 58 36.78 34.40 9.42
N ILE A 59 35.99 34.74 8.39
CA ILE A 59 35.35 33.77 7.50
C ILE A 59 36.41 33.29 6.50
N VAL A 60 36.95 32.10 6.71
CA VAL A 60 37.85 31.45 5.76
C VAL A 60 37.00 30.85 4.61
N PRO A 61 37.21 31.26 3.35
CA PRO A 61 36.49 30.68 2.22
C PRO A 61 36.87 29.21 2.04
N ALA A 62 35.85 28.35 1.91
CA ALA A 62 36.02 26.93 1.65
C ALA A 62 36.82 26.73 0.35
N GLN A 63 37.95 26.02 0.46
CA GLN A 63 38.72 25.59 -0.71
C GLN A 63 37.85 24.66 -1.55
N MET A 64 37.54 25.10 -2.77
CA MET A 64 36.94 24.26 -3.79
C MET A 64 37.91 23.15 -4.18
N VAL A 65 37.63 21.94 -3.73
CA VAL A 65 38.27 20.73 -4.28
C VAL A 65 37.63 20.47 -5.65
N ALA A 66 38.39 20.75 -6.71
CA ALA A 66 38.00 20.39 -8.07
C ALA A 66 38.00 18.87 -8.23
N LEU A 67 36.81 18.26 -8.10
CA LEU A 67 36.60 16.87 -8.47
C LEU A 67 36.70 16.75 -10.00
N LYS A 68 37.67 15.95 -10.44
CA LYS A 68 37.89 15.61 -11.85
C LYS A 68 36.71 14.76 -12.34
N PRO A 69 36.00 15.15 -13.42
CA PRO A 69 34.86 14.37 -13.90
C PRO A 69 35.32 13.01 -14.41
N LEU A 70 34.62 11.96 -13.96
CA LEU A 70 34.72 10.61 -14.50
C LEU A 70 34.13 10.60 -15.94
N PRO A 71 34.77 9.90 -16.89
CA PRO A 71 34.18 9.72 -18.21
C PRO A 71 32.95 8.82 -18.12
N LEU A 72 31.80 9.34 -18.54
CA LEU A 72 30.59 8.57 -18.77
C LEU A 72 30.66 7.98 -20.17
N ASP A 73 30.63 6.65 -20.27
CA ASP A 73 30.48 5.94 -21.53
C ASP A 73 29.11 6.25 -22.16
N GLU A 74 29.13 6.52 -23.47
CA GLU A 74 27.98 6.85 -24.30
C GLU A 74 27.00 5.67 -24.42
N THR A 75 26.02 5.59 -23.53
CA THR A 75 24.81 4.80 -23.77
C THR A 75 23.80 5.60 -24.60
N VAL A 76 23.51 5.06 -25.77
CA VAL A 76 22.55 5.52 -26.78
C VAL A 76 21.21 5.91 -26.15
N VAL A 77 20.89 7.21 -26.21
CA VAL A 77 19.55 7.75 -25.90
C VAL A 77 18.65 7.47 -27.10
N VAL A 78 17.66 6.59 -26.91
CA VAL A 78 16.55 6.43 -27.85
C VAL A 78 15.49 7.48 -27.50
N PRO A 79 15.08 8.37 -28.42
CA PRO A 79 14.09 9.38 -28.12
C PRO A 79 12.71 8.76 -27.89
N PHE A 80 12.11 9.15 -26.77
CA PHE A 80 10.74 8.85 -26.40
C PHE A 80 9.77 9.56 -27.37
N VAL A 81 8.94 8.79 -28.07
CA VAL A 81 7.87 9.30 -28.93
C VAL A 81 6.57 9.32 -28.11
N PRO A 82 5.90 10.49 -27.93
CA PRO A 82 4.63 10.55 -27.22
C PRO A 82 3.53 9.91 -28.07
N MET A 83 2.72 9.05 -27.44
CA MET A 83 1.53 8.46 -28.04
C MET A 83 0.41 9.51 -28.16
N SER A 84 0.05 9.81 -29.40
CA SER A 84 -1.13 10.61 -29.76
C SER A 84 -2.41 9.77 -29.72
N GLU A 85 -3.51 10.40 -29.33
CA GLU A 85 -4.89 9.88 -29.28
C GLU A 85 -5.40 9.32 -30.62
N PRO A 86 -6.41 8.41 -30.62
CA PRO A 86 -6.91 7.78 -31.83
C PRO A 86 -7.96 8.65 -32.53
N ALA A 87 -7.68 9.06 -33.76
CA ALA A 87 -8.69 9.60 -34.68
C ALA A 87 -8.61 8.87 -36.04
N GLY A 88 -9.78 8.40 -36.49
CA GLY A 88 -10.10 8.26 -37.91
C GLY A 88 -9.65 6.98 -38.60
N VAL A 89 -10.60 6.06 -38.80
CA VAL A 89 -10.52 4.98 -39.78
C VAL A 89 -10.40 5.59 -41.18
N VAL A 90 -9.26 5.41 -41.82
CA VAL A 90 -9.08 5.57 -43.28
C VAL A 90 -8.42 4.29 -43.79
N GLU A 91 -9.14 3.57 -44.64
CA GLU A 91 -8.66 2.40 -45.37
C GLU A 91 -7.61 2.82 -46.41
N GLU A 92 -6.41 2.25 -46.32
CA GLU A 92 -5.38 2.32 -47.37
C GLU A 92 -4.72 0.93 -47.60
N PRO A 93 -4.11 0.70 -48.78
CA PRO A 93 -4.19 -0.58 -49.48
C PRO A 93 -3.14 -1.61 -49.05
N ARG A 94 -3.55 -2.88 -49.03
CA ARG A 94 -2.71 -4.03 -48.68
C ARG A 94 -1.61 -4.27 -49.72
N ALA A 95 -0.36 -4.23 -49.28
CA ALA A 95 0.79 -4.67 -50.06
C ALA A 95 0.81 -6.19 -50.22
N THR A 96 0.78 -6.68 -51.46
CA THR A 96 0.97 -8.09 -51.80
C THR A 96 2.46 -8.46 -51.77
N VAL A 97 2.87 -9.28 -50.79
CA VAL A 97 4.21 -9.86 -50.72
C VAL A 97 4.28 -11.08 -51.66
N LYS A 98 5.08 -11.00 -52.73
CA LYS A 98 5.42 -12.15 -53.58
C LYS A 98 6.47 -13.02 -52.86
N VAL A 99 6.04 -14.18 -52.35
CA VAL A 99 6.94 -15.22 -51.83
C VAL A 99 7.66 -15.88 -53.01
N ARG A 100 8.96 -15.62 -53.15
CA ARG A 100 9.84 -16.35 -54.08
C ARG A 100 10.34 -17.62 -53.40
N ARG A 101 9.99 -18.78 -53.97
CA ARG A 101 10.49 -20.09 -53.55
C ARG A 101 11.98 -20.19 -53.91
N VAL A 102 12.86 -20.14 -52.90
CA VAL A 102 14.30 -20.40 -53.07
C VAL A 102 14.49 -21.91 -53.09
N ALA A 103 15.03 -22.44 -54.19
CA ALA A 103 15.42 -23.84 -54.29
C ALA A 103 16.62 -24.12 -53.36
N PRO A 104 16.63 -25.24 -52.63
CA PRO A 104 17.77 -25.59 -51.79
C PRO A 104 18.97 -25.95 -52.66
N ALA A 105 20.09 -25.26 -52.41
CA ALA A 105 21.39 -25.59 -52.99
C ALA A 105 21.78 -27.01 -52.58
N GLY A 106 22.16 -27.83 -53.56
CA GLY A 106 22.57 -29.22 -53.39
C GLY A 106 23.83 -29.36 -52.54
N GLY A 107 23.66 -29.40 -51.22
CA GLY A 107 24.64 -29.90 -50.28
C GLY A 107 24.33 -31.36 -49.94
N LYS A 108 25.30 -32.25 -50.12
CA LYS A 108 25.18 -33.67 -49.72
C LYS A 108 24.76 -33.75 -48.24
N PRO A 109 23.78 -34.60 -47.87
CA PRO A 109 23.36 -34.76 -46.49
C PRO A 109 24.54 -35.28 -45.66
N LYS A 110 25.02 -34.46 -44.73
CA LYS A 110 26.03 -34.85 -43.75
C LYS A 110 25.33 -35.81 -42.78
N ALA A 111 25.81 -37.05 -42.72
CA ALA A 111 25.22 -38.08 -41.86
C ALA A 111 25.07 -37.57 -40.41
N PRO A 112 23.91 -37.79 -39.75
CA PRO A 112 23.71 -37.38 -38.38
C PRO A 112 24.76 -38.06 -37.51
N ARG A 113 25.54 -37.25 -36.77
CA ARG A 113 26.46 -37.79 -35.76
C ARG A 113 25.62 -38.54 -34.72
N PRO A 114 25.99 -39.76 -34.32
CA PRO A 114 25.32 -40.44 -33.22
C PRO A 114 25.45 -39.56 -31.98
N ILE A 115 24.31 -39.09 -31.47
CA ILE A 115 24.22 -38.42 -30.16
C ILE A 115 24.58 -39.50 -29.16
N ALA A 116 25.73 -39.37 -28.51
CA ALA A 116 26.11 -40.24 -27.40
C ALA A 116 24.97 -40.21 -26.37
N PRO A 117 24.55 -41.36 -25.82
CA PRO A 117 23.52 -41.38 -24.80
C PRO A 117 24.01 -40.49 -23.65
N VAL A 118 23.29 -39.39 -23.43
CA VAL A 118 23.45 -38.57 -22.24
C VAL A 118 23.19 -39.52 -21.08
N ALA A 119 24.25 -39.90 -20.37
CA ALA A 119 24.14 -40.70 -19.17
C ALA A 119 23.12 -39.99 -18.27
N LEU A 120 22.00 -40.65 -17.99
CA LEU A 120 21.10 -40.24 -16.93
C LEU A 120 21.97 -40.14 -15.69
N ALA A 121 22.29 -38.91 -15.30
CA ALA A 121 23.01 -38.65 -14.07
C ALA A 121 22.23 -39.34 -12.95
N GLU A 122 22.90 -40.25 -12.27
CA GLU A 122 22.35 -40.99 -11.14
C GLU A 122 21.76 -39.97 -10.16
N ALA A 123 20.45 -40.06 -9.94
CA ALA A 123 19.69 -39.20 -9.04
C ALA A 123 20.02 -39.54 -7.59
N THR A 124 21.26 -39.25 -7.18
CA THR A 124 21.73 -39.39 -5.81
C THR A 124 21.67 -38.04 -5.12
N THR A 125 20.56 -37.80 -4.43
CA THR A 125 20.50 -37.30 -3.04
C THR A 125 19.02 -37.20 -2.68
N SER A 126 18.53 -38.24 -2.02
CA SER A 126 17.13 -38.43 -1.63
C SER A 126 16.75 -37.66 -0.36
N GLY A 127 17.23 -36.41 -0.20
CA GLY A 127 17.01 -35.62 1.01
C GLY A 127 17.42 -34.16 0.88
N LEU A 128 16.92 -33.31 1.77
CA LEU A 128 17.34 -31.91 1.90
C LEU A 128 18.84 -31.82 2.21
N THR A 129 19.52 -30.91 1.53
CA THR A 129 20.88 -30.53 1.93
C THR A 129 20.84 -29.71 3.23
N GLU A 130 21.94 -29.71 3.98
CA GLU A 130 22.05 -28.88 5.21
C GLU A 130 21.84 -27.39 4.93
N GLU A 131 22.27 -26.91 3.76
CA GLU A 131 22.06 -25.52 3.33
C GLU A 131 20.58 -25.21 3.11
N GLN A 132 19.85 -26.10 2.42
CA GLN A 132 18.39 -25.93 2.20
C GLN A 132 17.62 -26.01 3.52
N ARG A 133 18.03 -26.91 4.43
CA ARG A 133 17.48 -26.99 5.80
C ARG A 133 17.70 -25.67 6.54
N ALA A 134 18.91 -25.12 6.51
CA ALA A 134 19.24 -23.86 7.17
C ALA A 134 18.46 -22.68 6.56
N GLU A 135 18.29 -22.65 5.24
CA GLU A 135 17.47 -21.63 4.55
C GLU A 135 16.00 -21.70 5.01
N LEU A 136 15.37 -22.88 4.97
CA LEU A 136 13.99 -23.05 5.42
C LEU A 136 13.79 -22.61 6.87
N LEU A 137 14.70 -23.03 7.76
CA LEU A 137 14.64 -22.65 9.17
C LEU A 137 14.86 -21.14 9.38
N SER A 138 15.71 -20.52 8.56
CA SER A 138 15.91 -19.06 8.56
C SER A 138 14.63 -18.32 8.15
N LEU A 139 13.96 -18.77 7.07
CA LEU A 139 12.70 -18.18 6.61
C LEU A 139 11.59 -18.29 7.67
N VAL A 140 11.46 -19.45 8.32
CA VAL A 140 10.53 -19.68 9.44
C VAL A 140 10.88 -18.81 10.64
N GLY A 141 12.17 -18.72 10.98
CA GLY A 141 12.66 -17.90 12.07
C GLY A 141 12.39 -16.40 11.87
N ALA A 142 12.41 -15.95 10.62
CA ALA A 142 12.11 -14.59 10.21
C ALA A 142 10.62 -14.35 9.87
N LEU A 143 9.73 -15.33 10.12
CA LEU A 143 8.30 -15.27 9.81
C LEU A 143 8.00 -14.99 8.31
N GLN A 144 8.90 -15.36 7.41
CA GLN A 144 8.76 -15.19 5.96
C GLN A 144 7.95 -16.36 5.37
N TRP A 145 6.72 -16.53 5.85
CA TRP A 145 5.90 -17.71 5.60
C TRP A 145 5.65 -18.00 4.11
N ASP A 146 5.40 -16.98 3.30
CA ASP A 146 5.13 -17.15 1.87
C ASP A 146 6.37 -17.67 1.12
N ARG A 147 7.57 -17.19 1.50
CA ARG A 147 8.83 -17.69 0.94
C ARG A 147 9.13 -19.11 1.42
N ALA A 148 8.88 -19.40 2.69
CA ALA A 148 9.01 -20.75 3.23
C ALA A 148 8.07 -21.73 2.52
N LEU A 149 6.82 -21.32 2.27
CA LEU A 149 5.82 -22.10 1.54
C LEU A 149 6.27 -22.36 0.10
N ALA A 150 6.73 -21.33 -0.62
CA ALA A 150 7.26 -21.48 -1.98
C ALA A 150 8.48 -22.42 -2.03
N CYS A 151 9.35 -22.36 -1.02
CA CYS A 151 10.49 -23.26 -0.89
C CYS A 151 10.04 -24.71 -0.67
N VAL A 152 9.10 -24.96 0.25
CA VAL A 152 8.49 -26.27 0.50
C VAL A 152 7.82 -26.82 -0.76
N GLN A 153 7.03 -26.02 -1.47
CA GLN A 153 6.43 -26.40 -2.76
C GLN A 153 7.49 -26.77 -3.80
N GLY A 154 8.55 -25.97 -3.90
CA GLY A 154 9.66 -26.23 -4.81
C GLY A 154 10.38 -27.55 -4.53
N HIS A 155 10.59 -27.89 -3.25
CA HIS A 155 11.17 -29.16 -2.86
C HIS A 155 10.23 -30.35 -3.09
N ALA A 156 8.94 -30.21 -2.74
CA ALA A 156 7.92 -31.22 -3.00
C ALA A 156 7.78 -31.51 -4.50
N GLY A 157 7.81 -30.48 -5.34
CA GLY A 157 7.79 -30.62 -6.80
C GLY A 157 9.01 -31.33 -7.40
N ARG A 158 10.14 -31.38 -6.66
CA ARG A 158 11.34 -32.17 -7.01
C ARG A 158 11.29 -33.60 -6.48
N GLY A 159 10.16 -34.02 -5.92
CA GLY A 159 9.94 -35.38 -5.41
C GLY A 159 10.35 -35.59 -3.95
N LEU A 160 10.67 -34.53 -3.20
CA LEU A 160 10.93 -34.67 -1.77
C LEU A 160 9.62 -34.95 -1.02
N GLY A 161 9.64 -35.90 -0.09
CA GLY A 161 8.45 -36.27 0.68
C GLY A 161 8.02 -35.15 1.63
N LEU A 162 6.71 -34.84 1.69
CA LEU A 162 6.17 -33.85 2.64
C LEU A 162 6.47 -34.21 4.10
N ALA A 163 6.49 -35.50 4.44
CA ALA A 163 6.87 -35.97 5.77
C ALA A 163 8.32 -35.61 6.15
N GLU A 164 9.24 -35.62 5.18
CA GLU A 164 10.63 -35.22 5.43
C GLU A 164 10.73 -33.71 5.65
N LEU A 165 10.01 -32.90 4.86
CA LEU A 165 9.92 -31.45 5.04
C LEU A 165 9.27 -31.09 6.39
N ALA A 166 8.19 -31.79 6.75
CA ALA A 166 7.48 -31.61 8.01
C ALA A 166 8.40 -31.87 9.21
N ALA A 167 9.18 -32.96 9.18
CA ALA A 167 10.14 -33.30 10.23
C ALA A 167 11.20 -32.21 10.49
N VAL A 168 11.44 -31.32 9.52
CA VAL A 168 12.34 -30.16 9.68
C VAL A 168 11.60 -28.92 10.18
N VAL A 169 10.44 -28.63 9.59
CA VAL A 169 9.81 -27.30 9.66
C VAL A 169 8.72 -27.21 10.72
N GLU A 170 7.99 -28.29 10.98
CA GLU A 170 6.75 -28.26 11.76
C GLU A 170 6.96 -27.75 13.20
N GLY A 171 7.91 -28.34 13.93
CA GLY A 171 8.23 -27.95 15.31
C GLY A 171 8.63 -26.48 15.42
N PRO A 172 9.67 -26.02 14.69
CA PRO A 172 10.07 -24.62 14.66
C PRO A 172 8.94 -23.65 14.25
N ALA A 173 8.12 -24.02 13.28
CA ALA A 173 6.99 -23.20 12.85
C ALA A 173 5.92 -23.08 13.95
N LEU A 174 5.57 -24.19 14.62
CA LEU A 174 4.65 -24.18 15.75
C LEU A 174 5.15 -23.34 16.93
N ASP A 175 6.44 -23.41 17.25
CA ASP A 175 7.02 -22.62 18.33
C ASP A 175 6.96 -21.12 18.02
N ARG A 176 7.23 -20.74 16.76
CA ARG A 176 7.04 -19.35 16.31
C ARG A 176 5.57 -18.92 16.36
N LEU A 177 4.65 -19.75 15.88
CA LEU A 177 3.22 -19.46 15.90
C LEU A 177 2.67 -19.31 17.32
N ARG A 178 3.15 -20.10 18.28
CA ARG A 178 2.77 -19.98 19.71
C ARG A 178 3.28 -18.71 20.36
N ALA A 179 4.42 -18.19 19.87
CA ALA A 179 5.00 -16.94 20.36
C ALA A 179 4.37 -15.68 19.71
N LEU A 180 3.57 -15.84 18.66
CA LEU A 180 2.92 -14.70 18.00
C LEU A 180 1.81 -14.10 18.90
N PRO A 181 1.77 -12.76 19.04
CA PRO A 181 0.62 -12.08 19.62
C PRO A 181 -0.67 -12.37 18.86
N GLU A 182 -1.82 -12.40 19.55
CA GLU A 182 -3.12 -12.67 18.92
C GLU A 182 -3.50 -11.68 17.80
N ARG A 183 -2.97 -10.44 17.87
CA ARG A 183 -3.16 -9.41 16.84
C ARG A 183 -2.46 -9.72 15.51
N GLU A 184 -1.49 -10.61 15.48
CA GLU A 184 -0.72 -10.97 14.28
C GLU A 184 -1.45 -12.00 13.39
N VAL A 185 -2.73 -11.73 13.10
CA VAL A 185 -3.65 -12.63 12.39
C VAL A 185 -3.08 -13.06 11.04
N ARG A 186 -2.45 -12.14 10.30
CA ARG A 186 -1.86 -12.40 8.98
C ARG A 186 -0.63 -13.31 9.05
N ALA A 187 0.26 -13.08 10.01
CA ALA A 187 1.42 -13.96 10.22
C ALA A 187 0.96 -15.36 10.66
N GLY A 188 -0.05 -15.43 11.53
CA GLY A 188 -0.71 -16.67 11.92
C GLY A 188 -1.24 -17.46 10.72
N LEU A 189 -1.97 -16.79 9.81
CA LEU A 189 -2.48 -17.40 8.59
C LEU A 189 -1.36 -18.00 7.73
N GLY A 190 -0.27 -17.25 7.50
CA GLY A 190 0.87 -17.71 6.71
C GLY A 190 1.51 -18.98 7.30
N GLY A 191 1.77 -18.98 8.60
CA GLY A 191 2.37 -20.15 9.25
C GLY A 191 1.44 -21.37 9.27
N TYR A 192 0.14 -21.21 9.51
CA TYR A 192 -0.79 -22.34 9.46
C TYR A 192 -1.06 -22.85 8.04
N ARG A 193 -0.95 -22.01 7.01
CA ARG A 193 -0.96 -22.47 5.60
C ARG A 193 0.24 -23.35 5.29
N LEU A 194 1.43 -22.96 5.76
CA LEU A 194 2.63 -23.78 5.66
C LEU A 194 2.45 -25.13 6.36
N LEU A 195 1.96 -25.14 7.60
CA LEU A 195 1.70 -26.37 8.34
C LEU A 195 0.64 -27.27 7.68
N ALA A 196 -0.47 -26.70 7.20
CA ALA A 196 -1.52 -27.44 6.50
C ALA A 196 -1.04 -28.04 5.17
N MET A 197 -0.05 -27.44 4.51
CA MET A 197 0.60 -28.03 3.34
C MET A 197 1.49 -29.21 3.72
N LEU A 198 2.25 -29.09 4.81
CA LEU A 198 3.20 -30.11 5.27
C LEU A 198 2.48 -31.36 5.81
N ASP A 199 1.39 -31.17 6.54
CA ASP A 199 0.53 -32.24 7.04
C ASP A 199 -0.95 -31.98 6.70
N PRO A 200 -1.40 -32.37 5.49
CA PRO A 200 -2.80 -32.22 5.07
C PRO A 200 -3.79 -33.08 5.85
N ALA A 201 -3.32 -34.11 6.57
CA ALA A 201 -4.19 -34.98 7.38
C ALA A 201 -4.57 -34.32 8.72
N ASN A 202 -3.83 -33.30 9.15
CA ASN A 202 -4.09 -32.58 10.38
C ASN A 202 -5.23 -31.56 10.21
N ALA A 203 -6.43 -31.97 10.61
CA ALA A 203 -7.64 -31.16 10.54
C ALA A 203 -7.54 -29.85 11.35
N ASP A 204 -6.72 -29.79 12.41
CA ASP A 204 -6.57 -28.60 13.24
C ASP A 204 -5.85 -27.47 12.49
N TYR A 205 -4.88 -27.80 11.63
CA TYR A 205 -4.18 -26.80 10.82
C TYR A 205 -5.13 -26.18 9.80
N ALA A 206 -5.90 -27.00 9.09
CA ALA A 206 -6.92 -26.52 8.16
C ALA A 206 -7.99 -25.65 8.86
N ALA A 207 -8.48 -26.08 10.03
CA ALA A 207 -9.45 -25.32 10.82
C ALA A 207 -8.90 -23.94 11.25
N ARG A 208 -7.61 -23.87 11.61
CA ARG A 208 -6.97 -22.59 11.96
C ARG A 208 -6.81 -21.68 10.75
N VAL A 209 -6.43 -22.22 9.59
CA VAL A 209 -6.38 -21.43 8.33
C VAL A 209 -7.74 -20.77 8.07
N LEU A 210 -8.83 -21.53 8.13
CA LEU A 210 -10.19 -21.01 7.93
C LEU A 210 -10.55 -19.93 8.96
N ARG A 211 -10.22 -20.17 10.24
CA ARG A 211 -10.46 -19.18 11.31
C ARG A 211 -9.71 -17.87 11.06
N PHE A 212 -8.43 -17.92 10.70
CA PHE A 212 -7.65 -16.71 10.41
C PHE A 212 -8.14 -16.00 9.15
N GLN A 213 -8.55 -16.73 8.10
CA GLN A 213 -9.19 -16.15 6.92
C GLN A 213 -10.49 -15.41 7.27
N GLY A 214 -11.37 -16.06 8.04
CA GLY A 214 -12.61 -15.44 8.52
C GLY A 214 -12.34 -14.16 9.33
N ALA A 215 -11.35 -14.19 10.23
CA ALA A 215 -10.97 -13.01 11.02
C ALA A 215 -10.47 -11.84 10.14
N LEU A 216 -9.68 -12.11 9.09
CA LEU A 216 -9.23 -11.07 8.15
C LEU A 216 -10.40 -10.54 7.28
N GLU A 217 -11.31 -11.41 6.87
CA GLU A 217 -12.50 -11.02 6.11
C GLU A 217 -13.46 -10.17 6.95
N ASP A 218 -13.67 -10.52 8.21
CA ASP A 218 -14.50 -9.76 9.13
C ASP A 218 -13.85 -8.41 9.44
N ARG A 219 -12.53 -8.37 9.69
CA ARG A 219 -11.80 -7.10 9.83
C ARG A 219 -11.91 -6.22 8.59
N ARG A 220 -11.84 -6.81 7.39
CA ARG A 220 -12.06 -6.07 6.13
C ARG A 220 -13.46 -5.47 6.07
N LYS A 221 -14.50 -6.24 6.43
CA LYS A 221 -15.89 -5.75 6.46
C LYS A 221 -16.06 -4.62 7.48
N ASP A 222 -15.46 -4.76 8.66
CA ASP A 222 -15.52 -3.76 9.73
C ASP A 222 -14.89 -2.43 9.30
N LEU A 223 -13.74 -2.49 8.62
CA LEU A 223 -13.10 -1.31 8.05
C LEU A 223 -13.95 -0.69 6.94
N LEU A 224 -14.43 -1.49 5.98
CA LEU A 224 -15.30 -1.00 4.90
C LEU A 224 -16.58 -0.34 5.42
N ALA A 225 -17.15 -0.85 6.51
CA ALA A 225 -18.35 -0.29 7.13
C ALA A 225 -18.10 1.09 7.77
N GLN A 226 -16.86 1.41 8.11
CA GLN A 226 -16.46 2.70 8.67
C GLN A 226 -16.18 3.74 7.57
N LEU A 227 -15.89 3.33 6.34
CA LEU A 227 -15.53 4.24 5.26
C LEU A 227 -16.73 4.81 4.52
N THR A 228 -16.53 5.94 3.84
CA THR A 228 -17.48 6.40 2.82
C THR A 228 -17.16 5.72 1.50
N ARG A 229 -18.22 5.31 0.80
CA ARG A 229 -18.16 4.63 -0.50
C ARG A 229 -18.85 5.52 -1.54
N ASP A 230 -18.09 5.94 -2.53
CA ASP A 230 -18.57 6.79 -3.62
C ASP A 230 -18.32 6.10 -4.96
N GLU A 231 -19.36 5.93 -5.77
CA GLU A 231 -19.23 5.39 -7.12
C GLU A 231 -19.02 6.54 -8.11
N ASP A 232 -18.06 6.37 -9.00
CA ASP A 232 -17.75 7.36 -10.02
C ASP A 232 -18.90 7.45 -11.03
N ARG A 233 -19.45 8.65 -11.16
CA ARG A 233 -20.58 8.91 -12.06
C ARG A 233 -20.18 8.91 -13.53
N PHE A 234 -18.91 9.19 -13.82
CA PHE A 234 -18.38 9.26 -15.19
C PHE A 234 -17.73 7.94 -15.60
N GLU A 235 -17.23 7.16 -14.65
CA GLU A 235 -16.71 5.81 -14.85
C GLU A 235 -17.49 4.78 -14.01
N PRO A 236 -18.70 4.37 -14.45
CA PRO A 236 -19.49 3.36 -13.75
C PRO A 236 -18.67 2.10 -13.47
N GLY A 237 -18.84 1.54 -12.27
CA GLY A 237 -18.05 0.40 -11.79
C GLY A 237 -16.71 0.77 -11.13
N THR A 238 -16.28 2.04 -11.18
CA THR A 238 -15.19 2.55 -10.34
C THR A 238 -15.75 3.04 -9.00
N VAL A 239 -15.25 2.47 -7.91
CA VAL A 239 -15.66 2.80 -6.54
C VAL A 239 -14.47 3.38 -5.78
N TRP A 240 -14.73 4.46 -5.06
CA TRP A 240 -13.78 5.14 -4.19
C TRP A 240 -14.15 4.93 -2.73
N TYR A 241 -13.17 4.51 -1.94
CA TYR A 241 -13.29 4.36 -0.49
C TYR A 241 -12.47 5.45 0.19
N ASN A 242 -13.12 6.24 1.06
CA ASN A 242 -12.50 7.34 1.78
C ASN A 242 -12.68 7.17 3.30
N HIS A 243 -11.66 7.57 4.05
CA HIS A 243 -11.75 7.64 5.51
C HIS A 243 -12.67 8.80 5.95
N PRO A 244 -13.57 8.64 6.94
CA PRO A 244 -14.43 9.72 7.42
C PRO A 244 -13.67 10.90 8.02
N TYR A 245 -12.43 10.66 8.45
CA TYR A 245 -11.54 11.72 8.91
C TYR A 245 -11.13 12.64 7.76
N ASN A 246 -11.12 12.16 6.51
CA ASN A 246 -10.84 13.00 5.35
C ASN A 246 -11.92 14.10 5.26
N PRO A 247 -11.53 15.36 5.04
CA PRO A 247 -12.48 16.44 5.17
C PRO A 247 -13.39 16.45 3.95
N ARG A 248 -14.66 16.81 4.16
CA ARG A 248 -15.62 16.97 3.07
C ARG A 248 -15.24 18.11 2.11
N PHE A 249 -14.51 19.10 2.63
CA PHE A 249 -14.08 20.29 1.92
C PHE A 249 -12.57 20.46 2.10
N ASP A 250 -11.92 20.98 1.08
CA ASP A 250 -10.47 21.10 1.06
C ASP A 250 -9.93 22.25 1.95
N ASP A 251 -10.82 23.00 2.61
CA ASP A 251 -10.51 24.11 3.52
C ASP A 251 -10.24 23.68 4.97
N VAL A 252 -10.20 22.36 5.22
CA VAL A 252 -9.84 21.79 6.52
C VAL A 252 -8.42 21.25 6.47
N ARG A 253 -7.61 21.61 7.46
CA ARG A 253 -6.24 21.15 7.60
C ARG A 253 -6.21 19.63 7.80
N LEU A 254 -5.87 18.91 6.74
CA LEU A 254 -5.59 17.47 6.76
C LEU A 254 -4.36 17.19 5.90
N PRO A 255 -3.17 17.07 6.51
CA PRO A 255 -1.90 16.99 5.80
C PRO A 255 -1.82 15.84 4.80
N ILE A 256 -2.40 14.70 5.16
CA ILE A 256 -2.38 13.45 4.41
C ILE A 256 -3.81 12.94 4.27
N TRP A 257 -4.23 12.73 3.04
CA TRP A 257 -5.51 12.16 2.66
C TRP A 257 -5.23 10.90 1.82
N LEU A 258 -5.64 9.76 2.36
CA LEU A 258 -5.55 8.47 1.68
C LEU A 258 -6.93 8.00 1.22
N TYR A 259 -6.98 7.41 0.04
CA TYR A 259 -8.19 6.83 -0.51
C TYR A 259 -7.87 5.68 -1.47
N ILE A 260 -8.79 4.73 -1.59
CA ILE A 260 -8.62 3.52 -2.41
C ILE A 260 -9.61 3.57 -3.56
N GLY A 261 -9.11 3.43 -4.78
CA GLY A 261 -9.94 3.17 -5.95
C GLY A 261 -9.99 1.68 -6.28
N CYS A 262 -11.15 1.20 -6.73
CA CYS A 262 -11.35 -0.19 -7.12
C CYS A 262 -12.33 -0.25 -8.30
N LYS A 263 -12.03 -1.08 -9.30
CA LYS A 263 -13.01 -1.47 -10.34
C LYS A 263 -13.70 -2.76 -9.93
N GLU A 264 -14.88 -3.06 -10.46
CA GLU A 264 -15.70 -4.24 -10.10
C GLU A 264 -14.89 -5.55 -10.00
N ASP A 265 -14.00 -5.81 -10.96
CA ASP A 265 -13.13 -6.98 -11.01
C ASP A 265 -11.62 -6.61 -10.97
N GLY A 266 -11.31 -5.39 -10.54
CA GLY A 266 -9.95 -4.83 -10.59
C GLY A 266 -9.15 -5.05 -9.31
N GLN A 267 -7.83 -4.98 -9.43
CA GLN A 267 -6.97 -4.77 -8.27
C GLN A 267 -7.24 -3.37 -7.69
N PRO A 268 -7.31 -3.23 -6.35
CA PRO A 268 -7.41 -1.91 -5.74
C PRO A 268 -6.13 -1.12 -6.02
N TRP A 269 -6.25 0.19 -6.15
CA TRP A 269 -5.11 1.08 -6.29
C TRP A 269 -5.18 2.18 -5.23
N PHE A 270 -4.02 2.51 -4.65
CA PHE A 270 -3.93 3.41 -3.50
C PHE A 270 -3.52 4.80 -3.93
N ARG A 271 -4.24 5.81 -3.47
CA ARG A 271 -3.99 7.22 -3.79
C ARG A 271 -3.54 7.96 -2.54
N LEU A 272 -2.51 8.78 -2.73
CA LEU A 272 -1.97 9.69 -1.73
C LEU A 272 -2.26 11.12 -2.20
N ARG A 273 -3.08 11.82 -1.43
CA ARG A 273 -3.27 13.26 -1.55
C ARG A 273 -2.63 13.95 -0.35
N THR A 274 -1.79 14.94 -0.60
CA THR A 274 -1.16 15.76 0.43
C THR A 274 -1.60 17.20 0.25
N ASN A 275 -1.94 17.85 1.35
CA ASN A 275 -2.45 19.21 1.33
C ASN A 275 -1.61 20.09 2.26
N TRP A 276 -1.21 21.25 1.77
CA TRP A 276 -0.74 22.37 2.56
C TRP A 276 -1.85 23.40 2.62
N LEU A 277 -2.22 23.78 3.84
CA LEU A 277 -3.16 24.86 4.11
C LEU A 277 -2.54 25.80 5.14
N GLY A 278 -2.03 26.93 4.67
CA GLY A 278 -1.39 27.95 5.49
C GLY A 278 -1.94 29.34 5.23
N GLU A 279 -1.52 30.32 6.05
CA GLU A 279 -1.88 31.73 5.84
C GLU A 279 -1.21 32.31 4.59
N SER A 280 -0.06 31.75 4.20
CA SER A 280 0.70 32.16 3.02
C SER A 280 1.10 30.95 2.18
N ARG A 281 1.21 31.17 0.86
CA ARG A 281 1.78 30.20 -0.07
C ARG A 281 3.28 30.09 0.21
N ILE A 282 3.78 28.85 0.18
CA ILE A 282 5.22 28.56 0.31
C ILE A 282 5.78 27.90 -0.96
N ALA A 283 4.95 27.65 -1.97
CA ALA A 283 5.32 26.98 -3.21
C ALA A 283 5.95 25.60 -2.91
N VAL A 284 5.14 24.72 -2.32
CA VAL A 284 5.56 23.40 -1.86
C VAL A 284 6.17 22.60 -3.00
N GLN A 285 7.39 22.12 -2.77
CA GLN A 285 8.20 21.30 -3.67
C GLN A 285 8.32 19.85 -3.17
N GLY A 286 7.84 19.56 -1.97
CA GLY A 286 7.88 18.22 -1.39
C GLY A 286 7.59 18.21 0.11
N ILE A 287 7.48 16.99 0.65
CA ILE A 287 7.29 16.75 2.07
C ILE A 287 8.34 15.76 2.56
N GLU A 288 9.05 16.13 3.62
CA GLU A 288 9.80 15.18 4.46
C GLU A 288 8.96 14.77 5.66
N VAL A 289 9.04 13.50 6.03
CA VAL A 289 8.43 12.95 7.25
C VAL A 289 9.56 12.69 8.24
N ILE A 290 9.41 13.24 9.43
CA ILE A 290 10.35 13.06 10.54
C ILE A 290 9.62 12.25 11.62
N TYR A 291 10.13 11.06 11.93
CA TYR A 291 9.56 10.19 12.94
C TYR A 291 10.63 9.29 13.55
N ASP A 292 10.55 9.05 14.87
CA ASP A 292 11.50 8.20 15.62
C ASP A 292 12.99 8.47 15.33
N GLY A 293 13.35 9.73 15.04
CA GLY A 293 14.71 10.15 14.71
C GLY A 293 15.17 9.85 13.27
N MET A 294 14.29 9.34 12.43
CA MET A 294 14.49 9.15 10.99
C MET A 294 13.84 10.29 10.21
N THR A 295 14.42 10.63 9.05
CA THR A 295 13.85 11.57 8.08
C THR A 295 13.76 10.88 6.73
N GLU A 296 12.56 10.82 6.17
CA GLU A 296 12.30 10.22 4.86
C GLU A 296 11.52 11.19 3.97
N THR A 297 11.70 11.09 2.65
CA THR A 297 10.94 11.92 1.71
C THR A 297 9.62 11.24 1.35
N LEU A 298 8.48 11.85 1.67
CA LEU A 298 7.18 11.30 1.28
C LEU A 298 6.75 11.74 -0.11
N THR A 299 6.94 13.01 -0.48
CA THR A 299 6.60 13.50 -1.82
C THR A 299 7.67 14.45 -2.33
N GLU A 300 7.86 14.46 -3.65
CA GLU A 300 8.75 15.39 -4.35
C GLU A 300 8.08 15.97 -5.60
N GLY A 301 8.39 17.23 -5.90
CA GLY A 301 7.92 17.97 -7.04
C GLY A 301 6.82 18.98 -6.71
N ALA A 302 6.46 19.78 -7.72
CA ALA A 302 5.55 20.90 -7.56
C ALA A 302 4.14 20.48 -7.13
N TYR A 303 3.57 21.25 -6.21
CA TYR A 303 2.17 21.15 -5.81
C TYR A 303 1.31 22.02 -6.73
N LYS A 304 0.05 21.62 -6.91
CA LYS A 304 -0.95 22.46 -7.57
C LYS A 304 -1.39 23.54 -6.61
N ILE A 305 -1.61 24.73 -7.14
CA ILE A 305 -1.99 25.92 -6.38
C ILE A 305 -3.37 26.34 -6.87
N ASP A 306 -4.30 26.56 -5.95
CA ASP A 306 -5.53 27.25 -6.28
C ASP A 306 -5.26 28.76 -6.33
N ALA A 307 -5.57 29.37 -7.47
CA ALA A 307 -5.34 30.79 -7.71
C ALA A 307 -6.15 31.68 -6.75
N ASP A 308 -7.34 31.23 -6.35
CA ASP A 308 -8.31 32.02 -5.58
C ASP A 308 -8.20 31.77 -4.06
N ALA A 309 -7.53 30.70 -3.64
CA ALA A 309 -7.29 30.39 -2.23
C ALA A 309 -5.93 30.91 -1.75
N LEU A 310 -5.93 31.61 -0.61
CA LEU A 310 -4.70 32.00 0.07
C LEU A 310 -4.08 30.75 0.70
N GLY A 311 -2.83 30.45 0.33
CA GLY A 311 -1.99 29.45 1.00
C GLY A 311 -2.44 27.98 0.88
N TRP A 312 -3.35 27.67 -0.04
CA TRP A 312 -3.75 26.30 -0.33
C TRP A 312 -2.96 25.71 -1.51
N GLU A 313 -2.23 24.62 -1.23
CA GLU A 313 -1.43 23.90 -2.21
C GLU A 313 -1.62 22.39 -2.01
N TRP A 314 -1.81 21.62 -3.07
CA TRP A 314 -2.06 20.18 -2.95
C TRP A 314 -1.35 19.36 -4.02
N ARG A 315 -1.12 18.08 -3.71
CA ARG A 315 -0.65 17.08 -4.66
C ARG A 315 -1.47 15.80 -4.49
N ASP A 316 -1.82 15.16 -5.60
CA ASP A 316 -2.62 13.94 -5.58
C ASP A 316 -2.10 12.94 -6.62
N GLU A 317 -1.58 11.82 -6.14
CA GLU A 317 -0.85 10.84 -6.94
C GLU A 317 -1.15 9.39 -6.55
N GLN A 318 -0.81 8.47 -7.44
CA GLN A 318 -0.80 7.04 -7.13
C GLN A 318 0.33 6.80 -6.13
N ALA A 319 0.01 6.24 -4.96
CA ALA A 319 1.02 5.96 -3.96
C ALA A 319 2.01 4.92 -4.50
N THR A 320 3.29 5.28 -4.51
CA THR A 320 4.37 4.36 -4.86
C THR A 320 4.62 3.35 -3.74
N PHE A 321 5.33 2.26 -4.05
CA PHE A 321 5.72 1.29 -3.02
C PHE A 321 6.50 1.94 -1.88
N TYR A 322 7.47 2.81 -2.21
CA TYR A 322 8.25 3.53 -1.21
C TYR A 322 7.36 4.40 -0.30
N GLN A 323 6.45 5.17 -0.90
CA GLN A 323 5.50 6.00 -0.13
C GLN A 323 4.64 5.16 0.81
N VAL A 324 4.18 3.98 0.37
CA VAL A 324 3.41 3.08 1.24
C VAL A 324 4.23 2.62 2.44
N GLU A 325 5.53 2.34 2.29
CA GLU A 325 6.41 1.98 3.42
C GLU A 325 6.67 3.16 4.37
N VAL A 326 6.86 4.38 3.84
CA VAL A 326 6.97 5.60 4.67
C VAL A 326 5.68 5.80 5.47
N LEU A 327 4.52 5.69 4.82
CA LEU A 327 3.21 5.83 5.46
C LEU A 327 2.99 4.79 6.57
N ARG A 328 3.44 3.53 6.37
CA ARG A 328 3.39 2.48 7.40
C ARG A 328 4.27 2.80 8.59
N SER A 329 5.50 3.24 8.32
CA SER A 329 6.47 3.56 9.37
C SER A 329 5.97 4.70 10.25
N MET A 330 5.45 5.78 9.64
CA MET A 330 4.92 6.90 10.41
C MET A 330 3.60 6.56 11.15
N ALA A 331 2.75 5.69 10.60
CA ALA A 331 1.49 5.31 11.26
C ALA A 331 1.71 4.58 12.58
N GLY A 332 2.81 3.82 12.69
CA GLY A 332 3.22 3.12 13.92
C GLY A 332 4.16 3.92 14.83
N ALA A 333 4.63 5.08 14.39
CA ALA A 333 5.59 5.89 15.11
C ALA A 333 4.95 6.65 16.28
N ARG A 334 5.79 6.98 17.27
CA ARG A 334 5.32 7.72 18.45
C ARG A 334 5.00 9.16 18.10
N ASP A 335 5.97 9.87 17.53
CA ASP A 335 5.85 11.29 17.17
C ASP A 335 6.16 11.43 15.68
N VAL A 336 5.29 12.12 14.95
CA VAL A 336 5.43 12.34 13.50
C VAL A 336 5.30 13.81 13.18
N THR A 337 6.28 14.36 12.47
CA THR A 337 6.27 15.72 11.96
C THR A 337 6.47 15.71 10.45
N LEU A 338 5.58 16.39 9.74
CA LEU A 338 5.68 16.62 8.30
C LEU A 338 6.32 17.98 8.06
N ARG A 339 7.46 18.00 7.38
CA ARG A 339 8.11 19.22 6.92
C ARG A 339 7.78 19.45 5.45
N TYR A 340 6.95 20.46 5.19
CA TYR A 340 6.67 20.99 3.87
C TYR A 340 7.82 21.87 3.42
N LYS A 341 8.49 21.48 2.33
CA LYS A 341 9.60 22.24 1.75
C LYS A 341 9.08 23.15 0.65
N GLY A 342 9.31 24.45 0.81
CA GLY A 342 9.20 25.46 -0.24
C GLY A 342 10.56 26.10 -0.52
N ASP A 343 10.58 27.13 -1.37
CA ASP A 343 11.78 27.92 -1.66
C ASP A 343 11.49 29.41 -1.39
N PRO A 344 12.12 30.07 -0.41
CA PRO A 344 13.14 29.57 0.54
C PRO A 344 12.57 29.03 1.86
N TYR A 345 11.24 28.91 1.98
CA TYR A 345 10.57 28.66 3.26
C TYR A 345 10.26 27.18 3.51
N PHE A 346 10.13 26.79 4.78
CA PHE A 346 9.55 25.50 5.14
C PHE A 346 8.53 25.68 6.27
N CYS A 347 7.63 24.72 6.40
CA CYS A 347 6.73 24.65 7.54
C CYS A 347 6.65 23.23 8.07
N GLU A 348 6.47 23.10 9.38
CA GLU A 348 6.37 21.83 10.08
C GLU A 348 4.97 21.65 10.67
N VAL A 349 4.44 20.45 10.50
CA VAL A 349 3.12 20.05 10.95
C VAL A 349 3.24 18.72 11.69
N GLU A 350 2.96 18.73 12.97
CA GLU A 350 2.80 17.49 13.74
C GLU A 350 1.50 16.78 13.34
N LEU A 351 1.56 15.46 13.19
CA LEU A 351 0.37 14.62 13.00
C LEU A 351 -0.23 14.21 14.34
N ALA A 352 -1.54 14.37 14.47
CA ALA A 352 -2.29 13.88 15.62
C ALA A 352 -2.44 12.35 15.59
N GLU A 353 -2.74 11.75 16.75
CA GLU A 353 -2.98 10.30 16.85
C GLU A 353 -4.13 9.83 15.95
N ASP A 354 -5.23 10.59 15.89
CA ASP A 354 -6.38 10.25 15.04
C ASP A 354 -6.03 10.30 13.54
N GLU A 355 -5.08 11.16 13.14
CA GLU A 355 -4.57 11.24 11.76
C GLU A 355 -3.70 10.03 11.43
N LYS A 356 -2.81 9.64 12.35
CA LYS A 356 -2.00 8.42 12.21
C LYS A 356 -2.89 7.18 12.15
N GLN A 357 -3.95 7.13 12.95
CA GLN A 357 -4.92 6.03 12.94
C GLN A 357 -5.67 5.96 11.61
N ALA A 358 -6.13 7.10 11.07
CA ALA A 358 -6.77 7.13 9.75
C ALA A 358 -5.84 6.61 8.64
N VAL A 359 -4.55 6.96 8.71
CA VAL A 359 -3.53 6.39 7.80
C VAL A 359 -3.40 4.88 7.99
N ALA A 360 -3.32 4.40 9.23
CA ALA A 360 -3.19 2.99 9.55
C ALA A 360 -4.39 2.17 9.02
N ASP A 361 -5.62 2.65 9.25
CA ASP A 361 -6.85 1.98 8.81
C ASP A 361 -6.93 1.88 7.27
N MET A 362 -6.55 2.95 6.57
CA MET A 362 -6.53 2.96 5.10
C MET A 362 -5.46 2.03 4.52
N LEU A 363 -4.27 1.96 5.15
CA LEU A 363 -3.22 1.02 4.76
C LEU A 363 -3.62 -0.44 5.02
N GLU A 364 -4.24 -0.71 6.17
CA GLU A 364 -4.73 -2.05 6.53
C GLU A 364 -5.80 -2.51 5.54
N LEU A 365 -6.79 -1.67 5.25
CA LEU A 365 -7.82 -2.00 4.28
C LEU A 365 -7.23 -2.26 2.89
N TYR A 366 -6.31 -1.40 2.43
CA TYR A 366 -5.67 -1.58 1.13
C TYR A 366 -4.97 -2.94 1.02
N ASP A 367 -4.25 -3.37 2.06
CA ASP A 367 -3.61 -4.67 2.12
C ASP A 367 -4.61 -5.83 2.11
N LEU A 368 -5.71 -5.72 2.86
CA LEU A 368 -6.77 -6.73 2.89
C LEU A 368 -7.49 -6.86 1.54
N MET A 369 -7.75 -5.74 0.86
CA MET A 369 -8.36 -5.73 -0.47
C MET A 369 -7.42 -6.34 -1.51
N ARG A 370 -6.14 -5.95 -1.51
CA ARG A 370 -5.14 -6.50 -2.45
C ARG A 370 -4.96 -8.01 -2.25
N ALA A 371 -4.87 -8.47 -1.00
CA ALA A 371 -4.75 -9.89 -0.70
C ALA A 371 -5.97 -10.70 -1.19
N ALA A 372 -7.18 -10.16 -1.04
CA ALA A 372 -8.39 -10.81 -1.51
C ALA A 372 -8.48 -10.86 -3.05
N ALA A 373 -8.09 -9.78 -3.72
CA ALA A 373 -8.10 -9.71 -5.19
C ALA A 373 -7.11 -10.71 -5.81
N VAL A 374 -5.92 -10.90 -5.20
CA VAL A 374 -4.97 -11.94 -5.62
C VAL A 374 -5.54 -13.35 -5.47
N ALA A 375 -6.33 -13.61 -4.42
CA ALA A 375 -6.95 -14.91 -4.19
C ALA A 375 -8.08 -15.25 -5.19
N GLN A 376 -8.67 -14.23 -5.83
CA GLN A 376 -9.78 -14.38 -6.77
C GLN A 376 -9.35 -14.59 -8.23
N VAL A 377 -8.09 -14.35 -8.58
CA VAL A 377 -7.59 -14.62 -9.94
C VAL A 377 -7.65 -16.12 -10.19
N PRO A 378 -8.51 -16.62 -11.11
CA PRO A 378 -8.58 -18.04 -11.42
C PRO A 378 -7.22 -18.51 -11.93
N GLN A 379 -6.72 -19.65 -11.43
CA GLN A 379 -5.54 -20.33 -11.99
C GLN A 379 -5.86 -20.92 -13.38
N ALA A 380 -6.24 -20.07 -14.35
CA ALA A 380 -6.67 -20.47 -15.67
C ALA A 380 -5.53 -20.66 -16.68
N GLU A 381 -4.26 -20.50 -16.28
CA GLU A 381 -3.10 -20.60 -17.19
C GLU A 381 -2.07 -21.68 -16.80
N ALA A 382 -2.47 -22.69 -16.04
CA ALA A 382 -1.65 -23.87 -15.79
C ALA A 382 -2.37 -25.14 -16.28
N ALA A 383 -2.57 -25.24 -17.60
CA ALA A 383 -3.01 -26.46 -18.28
C ALA A 383 -2.17 -26.70 -19.53
#